data_AF-A0A6M5Y4H8-F1
#
_entry.id   AF-A0A6M5Y4H8-F1
#
_cell.length_a   1.000
_cell.length_b   1.000
_cell.length_c   1.000
_cell.angle_alpha   90.00
_cell.angle_beta   90.00
_cell.angle_gamma   90.00
#
_symmetry.space_group_name_H-M   'P 1'
#
loop_
_entity.id
_entity.type
_entity.pdbx_description
1 polymer ?
#
loop_
_entity_poly.entity_id
_entity_poly.type
_entity_poly.pdbx_seq_one_letter_code
_entity_poly.pdbx_strand_id
1 'polypeptide(L)'
;MEKLNPQQVARIYNHLIQAGLSDTVLHELFNHLAGEVEHYMWIGLPFESALDKALLEANIEAISRRPLSGRELQEASLDDIVFQFRNKAYGAYDLRQSYNKTLRNAFIMALGLCLIGMALLQMIARGTWSYLSMWGAIWLVGLGAVTFAAFSWYLEHERQKQQYSR
;
A
#
# COMPACT_ATOMS: atom_id res chain seq x y z
N MET A 1 29.08 -17.76 -10.85
CA MET A 1 27.79 -17.48 -11.50
C MET A 1 27.74 -18.37 -12.73
N GLU A 2 26.83 -19.34 -12.75
CA GLU A 2 26.62 -20.17 -13.93
C GLU A 2 25.98 -19.29 -15.00
N LYS A 3 26.68 -19.09 -16.11
CA LYS A 3 26.21 -18.20 -17.18
C LYS A 3 25.24 -18.95 -18.07
N LEU A 4 24.20 -18.25 -18.54
CA LEU A 4 23.25 -18.80 -19.49
C LEU A 4 23.96 -19.27 -20.78
N ASN A 5 23.58 -20.46 -21.26
CA ASN A 5 24.01 -20.98 -22.55
C ASN A 5 23.37 -20.15 -23.69
N PRO A 6 24.07 -19.90 -24.81
CA PRO A 6 23.49 -19.26 -26.00
C PRO A 6 22.11 -19.80 -26.43
N GLN A 7 21.84 -21.10 -26.26
CA GLN A 7 20.52 -21.69 -26.56
C GLN A 7 19.43 -21.28 -25.55
N GLN A 8 19.78 -21.11 -24.27
CA GLN A 8 18.89 -20.65 -23.20
C GLN A 8 18.56 -19.17 -23.36
N VAL A 9 19.56 -18.36 -23.75
CA VAL A 9 19.41 -16.94 -24.09
C VAL A 9 18.39 -16.75 -25.21
N ALA A 10 18.53 -17.51 -26.30
CA ALA A 10 17.60 -17.45 -27.43
C ALA A 10 16.16 -17.83 -27.03
N ARG A 11 16.00 -18.77 -26.09
CA ARG A 11 14.69 -19.16 -25.56
C ARG A 11 14.02 -18.05 -24.78
N ILE A 12 14.77 -17.39 -23.88
CA ILE A 12 14.28 -16.24 -23.11
C ILE A 12 13.84 -15.13 -24.07
N TYR A 13 14.69 -14.80 -25.04
CA TYR A 13 14.42 -13.76 -26.02
C TYR A 13 13.15 -14.04 -26.84
N ASN A 14 12.99 -15.26 -27.34
CA ASN A 14 11.79 -15.67 -28.09
C ASN A 14 10.52 -15.60 -27.23
N HIS A 15 10.61 -15.92 -25.94
CA HIS A 15 9.46 -15.86 -25.04
C HIS A 15 9.01 -14.42 -24.78
N LEU A 16 9.97 -13.49 -24.64
CA LEU A 16 9.70 -12.06 -24.47
C LEU A 16 9.11 -11.42 -25.75
N ILE A 17 9.56 -11.85 -26.93
CA ILE A 17 8.96 -11.44 -28.21
C ILE A 17 7.52 -11.95 -28.35
N GLN A 18 7.28 -13.21 -28.01
CA GLN A 18 5.92 -13.79 -28.03
C GLN A 18 4.96 -13.08 -27.07
N ALA A 19 5.47 -12.52 -25.98
CA ALA A 19 4.71 -11.71 -25.04
C ALA A 19 4.36 -10.29 -25.57
N GLY A 20 4.81 -9.90 -26.77
CA GLY A 20 4.41 -8.65 -27.42
C GLY A 20 5.14 -7.39 -26.91
N LEU A 21 6.32 -7.54 -26.31
CA LEU A 21 7.09 -6.43 -25.75
C LEU A 21 7.79 -5.60 -26.86
N SER A 22 7.76 -4.26 -26.71
CA SER A 22 8.48 -3.34 -27.59
C SER A 22 10.00 -3.45 -27.42
N ASP A 23 10.78 -3.26 -28.49
CA ASP A 23 12.23 -3.47 -28.57
C ASP A 23 13.04 -2.79 -27.43
N THR A 24 12.64 -1.59 -27.00
CA THR A 24 13.31 -0.84 -25.93
C THR A 24 13.13 -1.49 -24.55
N VAL A 25 11.89 -1.86 -24.23
CA VAL A 25 11.51 -2.51 -22.95
C VAL A 25 12.02 -3.95 -22.91
N LEU A 26 12.11 -4.58 -24.08
CA LEU A 26 12.61 -5.95 -24.24
C LEU A 26 14.07 -6.06 -23.79
N HIS A 27 14.93 -5.10 -24.15
CA HIS A 27 16.34 -5.15 -23.77
C HIS A 27 16.56 -5.01 -22.25
N GLU A 28 15.80 -4.12 -21.61
CA GLU A 28 15.91 -3.87 -20.16
C GLU A 28 15.36 -5.04 -19.34
N LEU A 29 14.19 -5.56 -19.71
CA LEU A 29 13.61 -6.75 -19.06
C LEU A 29 14.45 -7.99 -19.31
N PHE A 30 15.01 -8.16 -20.51
CA PHE A 30 15.86 -9.31 -20.83
C PHE A 30 17.07 -9.38 -19.89
N ASN A 31 17.78 -8.25 -19.70
CA ASN A 31 18.95 -8.21 -18.84
C ASN A 31 18.59 -8.54 -17.38
N HIS A 32 17.48 -8.01 -16.89
CA HIS A 32 17.06 -8.26 -15.51
C HIS A 32 16.60 -9.71 -15.31
N LEU A 33 15.80 -10.24 -16.24
CA LEU A 33 15.32 -11.62 -16.20
C LEU A 33 16.46 -12.64 -16.34
N ALA A 34 17.43 -12.36 -17.21
CA ALA A 34 18.62 -13.20 -17.35
C ALA A 34 19.38 -13.30 -16.04
N GLY A 35 19.56 -12.18 -15.32
CA GLY A 35 20.19 -12.17 -14.00
C GLY A 35 19.43 -12.98 -12.95
N GLU A 36 18.10 -12.89 -12.94
CA GLU A 36 17.26 -13.64 -11.99
C GLU A 36 17.29 -15.16 -12.26
N VAL A 37 17.25 -15.55 -13.54
CA VAL A 37 17.38 -16.96 -13.94
C VAL A 37 18.76 -17.51 -13.59
N GLU A 38 19.83 -16.75 -13.83
CA GLU A 38 21.19 -17.13 -13.41
C GLU A 38 21.30 -17.28 -11.89
N HIS A 39 20.62 -16.43 -11.11
CA HIS A 39 20.56 -16.53 -9.66
C HIS A 39 19.91 -17.84 -9.20
N TYR A 40 18.75 -18.19 -9.75
CA TYR A 40 18.06 -19.44 -9.39
C TYR A 40 18.81 -20.69 -9.86
N MET A 41 19.43 -20.65 -11.04
CA MET A 41 20.31 -21.73 -11.49
C MET A 41 21.49 -21.92 -10.54
N TRP A 42 22.08 -20.83 -10.06
CA TRP A 42 23.15 -20.89 -9.07
C TRP A 42 22.70 -21.47 -7.71
N ILE A 43 21.44 -21.27 -7.32
CA ILE A 43 20.82 -21.91 -6.13
C ILE A 43 20.56 -23.41 -6.35
N GLY A 44 20.74 -23.91 -7.58
CA GLY A 44 20.63 -25.33 -7.94
C GLY A 44 19.30 -25.71 -8.59
N LEU A 45 18.49 -24.73 -9.03
CA LEU A 45 17.29 -25.03 -9.82
C LEU A 45 17.66 -25.38 -11.27
N PRO A 46 17.01 -26.38 -11.88
CA PRO A 46 17.14 -26.60 -13.31
C PRO A 46 16.57 -25.39 -14.08
N PHE A 47 17.15 -25.10 -15.25
CA PHE A 47 16.82 -23.93 -16.06
C PHE A 47 15.31 -23.71 -16.25
N GLU A 48 14.55 -24.75 -16.56
CA GLU A 48 13.10 -24.63 -16.77
C GLU A 48 12.38 -24.16 -15.50
N SER A 49 12.73 -24.70 -14.33
CA SER A 49 12.15 -24.27 -13.06
C SER A 49 12.65 -22.90 -12.61
N ALA A 50 13.88 -22.53 -12.95
CA ALA A 50 14.44 -21.20 -12.71
C ALA A 50 13.73 -20.14 -13.57
N LEU A 51 13.49 -20.46 -14.84
CA LEU A 51 12.75 -19.62 -15.78
C LEU A 51 11.29 -19.47 -15.34
N ASP A 52 10.60 -20.57 -15.02
CA ASP A 52 9.22 -20.53 -14.54
C ASP A 52 9.08 -19.69 -13.26
N LYS A 53 10.03 -19.84 -12.31
CA LYS A 53 10.05 -19.00 -11.10
C LYS A 53 10.27 -17.52 -11.43
N ALA A 54 11.27 -17.21 -12.25
CA ALA A 54 11.57 -15.83 -12.64
C ALA A 54 10.38 -15.18 -13.36
N LEU A 55 9.68 -15.92 -14.22
CA LEU A 55 8.47 -15.46 -14.92
C LEU A 55 7.27 -15.27 -13.98
N LEU A 56 7.10 -16.18 -13.02
CA LEU A 56 6.05 -16.09 -11.98
C LEU A 56 6.26 -14.86 -11.08
N GLU A 57 7.52 -14.54 -10.76
CA GLU A 57 7.89 -13.41 -9.91
C GLU A 57 7.83 -12.07 -10.66
N ALA A 58 8.26 -12.05 -11.93
CA ALA A 58 8.25 -10.87 -12.78
C ALA A 58 6.86 -10.45 -13.29
N ASN A 59 5.84 -11.31 -13.20
CA ASN A 59 4.48 -11.07 -13.72
C ASN A 59 4.45 -10.35 -15.08
N ILE A 60 5.13 -10.95 -16.08
CA ILE A 60 5.28 -10.37 -17.42
C ILE A 60 3.93 -10.12 -18.10
N GLU A 61 2.89 -10.85 -17.69
CA GLU A 61 1.52 -10.68 -18.14
C GLU A 61 0.92 -9.31 -17.77
N ALA A 62 1.36 -8.70 -16.67
CA ALA A 62 0.98 -7.33 -16.31
C ALA A 62 1.58 -6.28 -17.25
N ILE A 63 2.80 -6.54 -17.74
CA ILE A 63 3.53 -5.63 -18.64
C ILE A 63 3.02 -5.79 -20.09
N SER A 64 2.70 -7.03 -20.52
CA SER A 64 2.20 -7.30 -21.87
C SER A 64 0.76 -6.85 -22.10
N ARG A 65 -0.09 -6.85 -21.05
CA ARG A 65 -1.52 -6.53 -21.20
C ARG A 65 -1.84 -5.05 -21.35
N ARG A 66 -0.97 -4.14 -20.90
CA ARG A 66 -1.12 -2.70 -21.15
C ARG A 66 0.13 -1.93 -20.73
N PRO A 67 0.97 -1.42 -21.65
CA PRO A 67 1.86 -0.34 -21.28
C PRO A 67 0.99 0.84 -20.86
N LEU A 68 1.07 1.24 -19.58
CA LEU A 68 0.40 2.45 -19.08
C LEU A 68 0.81 3.61 -19.99
N SER A 69 -0.17 4.25 -20.61
CA SER A 69 0.10 5.42 -21.45
C SER A 69 0.69 6.54 -20.59
N GLY A 70 1.62 7.34 -21.11
CA GLY A 70 2.32 8.37 -20.32
C GLY A 70 1.43 9.38 -19.60
N ARG A 71 0.15 9.49 -20.00
CA ARG A 71 -0.88 10.28 -19.31
C ARG A 71 -1.48 9.57 -18.10
N GLU A 72 -1.73 8.26 -18.18
CA GLU A 72 -2.20 7.45 -17.03
C GLU A 72 -1.12 7.37 -15.92
N LEU A 73 0.18 7.44 -16.27
CA LEU A 73 1.28 7.54 -15.30
C LEU A 73 1.37 8.90 -14.60
N GLN A 74 0.89 9.99 -15.23
CA GLN A 74 0.87 11.31 -14.62
C GLN A 74 -0.27 11.49 -13.61
N GLU A 75 -1.39 10.79 -13.82
CA GLU A 75 -2.55 10.86 -12.93
C GLU A 75 -2.49 9.83 -11.79
N ALA A 76 -1.80 8.70 -12.00
CA ALA A 76 -1.67 7.67 -10.97
C ALA A 76 -0.64 8.07 -9.90
N SER A 77 -0.99 7.88 -8.63
CA SER A 77 -0.04 8.08 -7.55
C SER A 77 1.06 7.01 -7.60
N LEU A 78 2.26 7.32 -7.13
CA LEU A 78 3.38 6.37 -7.08
C LEU A 78 2.98 5.09 -6.31
N ASP A 79 2.21 5.23 -5.24
CA ASP A 79 1.66 4.09 -4.50
C ASP A 79 0.72 3.25 -5.38
N ASP A 80 -0.14 3.85 -6.21
CA ASP A 80 -1.01 3.07 -7.12
C ASP A 80 -0.22 2.26 -8.14
N ILE A 81 0.89 2.81 -8.65
CA ILE A 81 1.74 2.17 -9.64
C ILE A 81 2.52 1.00 -9.00
N VAL A 82 3.10 1.21 -7.83
CA VAL A 82 3.89 0.19 -7.10
C VAL A 82 3.02 -0.95 -6.57
N PHE A 83 1.76 -0.68 -6.24
CA PHE A 83 0.83 -1.66 -5.68
C PHE A 83 -0.17 -2.25 -6.69
N GLN A 84 -0.06 -1.98 -7.98
CA GLN A 84 -0.91 -2.65 -8.98
C GLN A 84 -0.70 -4.19 -9.00
N PHE A 85 -1.73 -4.94 -9.40
CA PHE A 85 -1.74 -6.41 -9.51
C PHE A 85 -1.51 -7.15 -8.16
N ARG A 86 -0.50 -8.03 -8.08
CA ARG A 86 -0.26 -8.93 -6.93
C ARG A 86 -0.03 -8.17 -5.62
N ASN A 87 0.54 -6.97 -5.68
CA ASN A 87 0.88 -6.17 -4.51
C ASN A 87 -0.33 -5.51 -3.84
N LYS A 88 -1.47 -5.38 -4.53
CA LYS A 88 -2.73 -4.89 -3.96
C LYS A 88 -3.38 -5.93 -3.03
N ALA A 89 -3.25 -7.22 -3.35
CA ALA A 89 -3.80 -8.31 -2.55
C ALA A 89 -3.14 -8.46 -1.17
N TYR A 90 -1.95 -7.88 -0.96
CA TYR A 90 -1.20 -8.01 0.30
C TYR A 90 -1.73 -7.15 1.45
N GLY A 91 -2.82 -6.38 1.30
CA GLY A 91 -3.41 -5.56 2.38
C GLY A 91 -2.55 -4.37 2.84
N ALA A 92 -1.27 -4.32 2.44
CA ALA A 92 -0.34 -3.23 2.71
C ALA A 92 -0.77 -1.92 2.00
N TYR A 93 -1.43 -2.03 0.85
CA TYR A 93 -1.99 -0.89 0.11
C TYR A 93 -3.11 -0.21 0.90
N ASP A 94 -4.06 -0.99 1.43
CA ASP A 94 -5.16 -0.47 2.26
C ASP A 94 -4.66 0.14 3.56
N LEU A 95 -3.60 -0.46 4.13
CA LEU A 95 -2.95 0.09 5.32
C LEU A 95 -2.37 1.48 5.05
N ARG A 96 -1.65 1.68 3.93
CA ARG A 96 -1.11 3.00 3.56
C ARG A 96 -2.18 4.04 3.27
N GLN A 97 -3.24 3.63 2.56
CA GLN A 97 -4.31 4.56 2.18
C GLN A 97 -5.14 5.01 3.39
N SER A 98 -5.35 4.12 4.38
CA SER A 98 -6.10 4.43 5.60
C SER A 98 -5.24 5.03 6.71
N TYR A 99 -3.92 4.85 6.69
CA TYR A 99 -2.99 5.24 7.77
C TYR A 99 -3.16 6.70 8.20
N ASN A 100 -3.09 7.65 7.26
CA ASN A 100 -3.15 9.08 7.57
C ASN A 100 -4.49 9.49 8.21
N LYS A 101 -5.60 8.90 7.75
CA LYS A 101 -6.93 9.18 8.29
C LYS A 101 -7.09 8.57 9.68
N THR A 102 -6.67 7.33 9.86
CA THR A 102 -6.70 6.62 11.14
C THR A 102 -5.84 7.33 12.18
N LEU A 103 -4.62 7.75 11.80
CA LEU A 103 -3.70 8.48 12.66
C LEU A 103 -4.27 9.83 13.08
N ARG A 104 -4.85 10.59 12.14
CA ARG A 104 -5.53 11.87 12.44
C ARG A 104 -6.69 11.66 13.43
N ASN A 105 -7.54 10.67 13.19
CA ASN A 105 -8.69 10.40 14.06
C ASN A 105 -8.24 9.96 15.46
N ALA A 106 -7.21 9.12 15.55
CA ALA A 106 -6.61 8.70 16.83
C ALA A 106 -6.00 9.88 17.59
N PHE A 107 -5.32 10.79 16.90
CA PHE A 107 -4.74 11.99 17.50
C PHE A 107 -5.81 12.94 18.05
N ILE A 108 -6.88 13.18 17.28
CA ILE A 108 -8.02 13.99 17.73
C ILE A 108 -8.69 13.35 18.95
N MET A 109 -8.87 12.03 18.93
CA MET A 109 -9.46 11.28 20.05
C MET A 109 -8.59 11.38 21.30
N ALA A 110 -7.28 11.17 21.18
CA ALA A 110 -6.33 11.27 22.29
C ALA A 110 -6.32 12.68 22.89
N LEU A 111 -6.27 13.71 22.05
CA LEU A 111 -6.33 15.10 22.49
C LEU A 111 -7.65 15.39 23.22
N GLY A 112 -8.78 14.93 22.67
CA GLY A 112 -10.09 15.08 23.28
C GLY A 112 -10.18 14.42 24.67
N LEU A 113 -9.66 13.20 24.81
CA LEU A 113 -9.57 12.48 26.08
C LEU A 113 -8.68 13.21 27.09
N CYS A 114 -7.54 13.76 26.67
CA CYS A 114 -6.69 14.59 27.52
C CYS A 114 -7.42 15.83 28.04
N LEU A 115 -8.16 16.55 27.18
CA LEU A 115 -8.93 17.72 27.58
C LEU A 115 -10.03 17.37 28.60
N ILE A 116 -10.76 16.27 28.36
CA ILE A 116 -11.76 15.74 29.29
C ILE A 116 -11.09 15.39 30.63
N GLY A 117 -9.97 14.67 30.60
CA GLY A 117 -9.23 14.25 31.79
C GLY A 117 -8.75 15.44 32.62
N MET A 118 -8.18 16.47 31.99
CA MET A 118 -7.76 17.69 32.68
C MET A 118 -8.94 18.43 33.34
N ALA A 119 -10.07 18.54 32.64
CA ALA A 119 -11.26 19.17 33.22
C ALA A 119 -11.85 18.36 34.39
N LEU A 120 -11.82 17.03 34.31
CA LEU A 120 -12.25 16.14 35.40
C LEU A 120 -11.32 16.24 36.62
N LEU A 121 -9.99 16.24 36.41
CA LEU A 121 -9.03 16.42 37.51
C LEU A 121 -9.25 17.76 38.22
N GLN A 122 -9.51 18.82 37.46
CA GLN A 122 -9.82 20.12 38.03
C GLN A 122 -11.15 20.12 38.81
N MET A 123 -12.17 19.42 38.31
CA MET A 123 -13.43 19.24 39.03
C MET A 123 -13.20 18.58 40.39
N ILE A 124 -12.43 17.50 40.43
CA ILE A 124 -12.10 16.78 41.65
C ILE A 124 -11.33 17.69 42.62
N ALA A 125 -10.38 18.48 42.12
CA ALA A 125 -9.60 19.40 42.94
C ALA A 125 -10.42 20.56 43.53
N ARG A 126 -11.41 21.08 42.80
CA ARG A 126 -12.24 22.23 43.24
C ARG A 126 -13.56 21.85 43.91
N GLY A 127 -14.01 20.60 43.77
CA GLY A 127 -15.26 20.09 44.35
C GLY A 127 -16.55 20.74 43.80
N THR A 128 -16.45 21.64 42.82
CA THR A 128 -17.57 22.37 42.22
C THR A 128 -17.47 22.30 40.70
N TRP A 129 -18.61 22.10 40.03
CA TRP A 129 -18.70 22.01 38.58
C TRP A 129 -19.48 23.17 37.99
N SER A 130 -18.96 23.77 36.92
CA SER A 130 -19.66 24.80 36.16
C SER A 130 -19.35 24.69 34.68
N TYR A 131 -20.38 24.45 33.87
CA TYR A 131 -20.28 24.38 32.41
C TYR A 131 -19.94 25.73 31.76
N LEU A 132 -20.29 26.83 32.42
CA LEU A 132 -19.98 28.21 31.97
C LEU A 132 -18.55 28.63 32.31
N SER A 133 -17.79 27.80 33.02
CA SER A 133 -16.40 28.08 33.34
C SER A 133 -15.45 27.69 32.20
N MET A 134 -14.22 28.22 32.22
CA MET A 134 -13.17 27.86 31.27
C MET A 134 -12.93 26.34 31.20
N TRP A 135 -13.00 25.64 32.34
CA TRP A 135 -12.84 24.18 32.41
C TRP A 135 -14.05 23.43 31.87
N GLY A 136 -15.25 23.98 32.04
CA GLY A 136 -16.47 23.47 31.40
C GLY A 136 -16.41 23.57 29.87
N ALA A 137 -15.88 24.69 29.35
CA ALA A 137 -15.63 24.85 27.92
C ALA A 137 -14.59 23.84 27.39
N ILE A 138 -13.48 23.65 28.11
CA ILE A 138 -12.45 22.66 27.77
C ILE A 138 -13.04 21.24 27.73
N TRP A 139 -13.92 20.91 28.67
CA TRP A 139 -14.61 19.62 28.70
C TRP A 139 -15.53 19.43 27.50
N LEU A 140 -16.34 20.44 27.16
CA LEU A 140 -17.23 20.39 26.00
C LEU A 140 -16.46 20.25 24.68
N VAL A 141 -15.33 20.96 24.55
CA VAL A 141 -14.43 20.82 23.38
C VAL A 141 -13.85 19.41 23.30
N GLY A 142 -13.38 18.86 24.43
CA GLY A 142 -12.87 17.49 24.49
C GLY A 142 -13.93 16.46 24.11
N LEU A 143 -15.16 16.62 24.60
CA LEU A 143 -16.28 15.74 24.27
C LEU A 143 -16.69 15.85 22.79
N GLY A 144 -16.68 17.06 22.24
CA GLY A 144 -16.88 17.31 20.81
C GLY A 144 -15.80 16.64 19.95
N ALA A 145 -14.53 16.70 20.35
CA ALA A 145 -13.43 16.07 19.63
C ALA A 145 -13.54 14.55 19.62
N VAL A 146 -13.86 13.93 20.77
CA VAL A 146 -14.02 12.47 20.87
C VAL A 146 -15.22 12.00 20.04
N THR A 147 -16.36 12.69 20.13
CA THR A 147 -17.57 12.34 19.36
C THR A 147 -17.34 12.48 17.86
N PHE A 148 -16.65 13.54 17.42
CA PHE A 148 -16.26 13.71 16.02
C PHE A 148 -15.31 12.60 15.54
N ALA A 149 -14.28 12.26 16.33
CA ALA A 149 -13.32 11.21 15.99
C ALA A 149 -14.00 9.83 15.89
N ALA A 150 -14.91 9.51 16.82
CA ALA A 150 -15.67 8.27 16.81
C ALA A 150 -16.62 8.18 15.60
N PHE A 151 -17.35 9.26 15.31
CA PHE A 151 -18.26 9.31 14.17
C PHE A 151 -17.52 9.22 12.82
N SER A 152 -16.43 9.97 12.69
CA SER A 152 -15.61 9.92 11.47
C SER A 152 -14.93 8.56 11.26
N TRP A 153 -14.55 7.87 12.33
CA TRP A 153 -14.07 6.48 12.26
C TRP A 153 -15.20 5.52 11.84
N TYR A 154 -16.40 5.66 12.40
CA TYR A 154 -17.55 4.82 12.06
C TYR A 154 -17.92 4.91 10.58
N LEU A 155 -17.97 6.13 10.02
CA LEU A 155 -18.25 6.34 8.59
C LEU A 155 -17.18 5.70 7.70
N GLU A 156 -15.92 5.76 8.08
CA GLU A 156 -14.83 5.15 7.30
C GLU A 156 -14.87 3.63 7.37
N HIS A 157 -15.21 3.08 8.55
CA HIS A 157 -15.37 1.64 8.74
C HIS A 157 -16.47 1.06 7.84
N GLU A 158 -17.59 1.78 7.68
CA GLU A 158 -18.66 1.36 6.76
C GLU A 158 -18.26 1.48 5.28
N ARG A 159 -17.47 2.49 4.90
CA ARG A 159 -16.93 2.58 3.52
C ARG A 159 -16.00 1.43 3.18
N GLN A 160 -15.13 1.04 4.11
CA GLN A 160 -14.19 -0.06 3.90
C GLN A 160 -14.91 -1.40 3.67
N LYS A 161 -16.02 -1.65 4.41
CA LYS A 161 -16.86 -2.84 4.18
C LYS A 161 -17.48 -2.85 2.78
N GLN A 162 -17.90 -1.71 2.26
CA GLN A 162 -18.50 -1.61 0.93
C GLN A 162 -17.46 -1.84 -0.19
N GLN A 163 -16.21 -1.41 -0.01
CA GLN A 163 -15.14 -1.64 -0.99
C GLN A 163 -14.71 -3.11 -1.08
N TYR A 164 -14.74 -3.86 0.04
CA TYR A 164 -14.41 -5.29 0.05
C TYR A 164 -15.55 -6.22 -0.40
N SER A 165 -16.78 -5.71 -0.49
CA SER A 165 -17.96 -6.48 -0.92
C SER A 165 -18.24 -6.37 -2.42
N ARG A 166 -17.42 -5.64 -3.19
CA ARG A 166 -17.47 -5.54 -4.66
C ARG A 166 -16.27 -6.25 -5.27
#